data_AF-A0A5C7FJ87-F1
#
_entry.id   AF-A0A5C7FJ87-F1
#
_cell.length_a   1.000
_cell.length_b   1.000
_cell.length_c   1.000
_cell.angle_alpha   90.00
_cell.angle_beta   90.00
_cell.angle_gamma   90.00
#
_symmetry.space_group_name_H-M   'P 1'
#
loop_
_entity.id
_entity.type
_entity.pdbx_description
1 polymer ?
#
loop_
_entity_poly.entity_id
_entity_poly.type
_entity_poly.pdbx_seq_one_letter_code
_entity_poly.pdbx_strand_id
1 'polypeptide(L)' 'MSTQTARLLILAAAMLIPIVIYIVLQYFFNVPWWILPIMFLIVILANTSVTGSVKRSDNKKDPEE' A
#
# COMPACT_ATOMS: atom_id res chain seq x y z
N MET A 1 -14.40 -19.31 2.69
CA MET A 1 -13.62 -18.49 1.73
C MET A 1 -12.16 -18.94 1.79
N SER A 2 -11.54 -19.25 0.66
CA SER A 2 -10.11 -19.59 0.60
C SER A 2 -9.27 -18.39 1.07
N THR A 3 -8.20 -18.63 1.83
CA THR A 3 -7.27 -17.58 2.27
C THR A 3 -6.69 -16.78 1.10
N GLN A 4 -6.63 -17.36 -0.11
CA GLN A 4 -6.24 -16.65 -1.33
C GLN A 4 -7.28 -15.63 -1.80
N THR A 5 -8.58 -15.96 -1.73
CA THR A 5 -9.66 -15.01 -2.08
C THR A 5 -9.71 -13.80 -1.16
N ALA A 6 -9.42 -13.99 0.14
CA ALA A 6 -9.32 -12.88 1.09
C ALA A 6 -8.13 -11.95 0.77
N ARG A 7 -6.96 -12.52 0.43
CA ARG A 7 -5.78 -11.74 0.02
C ARG A 7 -6.01 -10.96 -1.27
N LEU A 8 -6.68 -11.55 -2.26
CA LEU A 8 -7.06 -10.88 -3.50
C LEU A 8 -8.05 -9.73 -3.27
N LEU A 9 -9.03 -9.92 -2.37
CA LEU A 9 -9.98 -8.86 -2.00
C LEU A 9 -9.30 -7.70 -1.27
N ILE A 10 -8.37 -7.99 -0.36
CA ILE A 10 -7.58 -6.96 0.33
C ILE A 10 -6.69 -6.21 -0.67
N LEU A 11 -6.07 -6.92 -1.62
CA LEU A 11 -5.26 -6.31 -2.66
C LEU A 11 -6.11 -5.41 -3.58
N ALA A 12 -7.31 -5.87 -3.97
CA ALA A 12 -8.24 -5.09 -4.79
C ALA A 12 -8.75 -3.86 -4.04
N ALA A 13 -9.07 -3.98 -2.75
CA ALA A 13 -9.46 -2.86 -1.91
C ALA A 13 -8.32 -1.84 -1.73
N ALA A 14 -7.08 -2.31 -1.59
CA ALA A 14 -5.90 -1.44 -1.48
C ALA A 14 -5.67 -0.63 -2.77
N MET A 15 -6.02 -1.16 -3.94
CA MET A 15 -5.92 -0.43 -5.21
C MET A 15 -6.96 0.69 -5.37
N LEU A 16 -8.05 0.70 -4.58
CA LEU A 16 -9.03 1.79 -4.59
C LEU A 16 -8.54 3.03 -3.85
N ILE A 17 -7.65 2.88 -2.86
CA ILE A 17 -7.12 3.98 -2.05
C ILE A 17 -6.50 5.10 -2.91
N PRO A 18 -5.54 4.84 -3.82
CA PRO A 18 -4.95 5.89 -4.65
C PRO A 18 -5.97 6.54 -5.59
N ILE A 19 -6.99 5.81 -6.04
CA ILE A 19 -8.05 6.32 -6.92
C ILE A 19 -8.94 7.32 -6.15
N VAL A 20 -9.38 6.95 -4.94
CA VAL A 20 -10.22 7.82 -4.11
C VAL A 20 -9.47 9.11 -3.76
N ILE A 21 -8.20 9.02 -3.37
CA ILE A 21 -7.39 10.20 -3.04
C ILE A 21 -7.20 11.09 -4.28
N TYR A 22 -6.97 10.51 -5.46
CA TYR A 22 -6.87 11.27 -6.71
C TYR A 22 -8.16 12.03 -7.01
N ILE A 23 -9.33 11.38 -6.89
CA ILE A 23 -10.63 12.02 -7.13
C ILE A 23 -10.86 13.19 -6.16
N VAL A 24 -10.56 12.99 -4.88
CA VAL A 24 -10.68 14.05 -3.86
C VAL A 24 -9.75 15.22 -4.20
N LEU A 25 -8.48 14.95 -4.48
CA LEU A 25 -7.52 16.00 -4.87
C LEU A 25 -7.94 16.72 -6.16
N GLN A 26 -8.47 15.99 -7.14
CA GLN A 26 -8.95 16.55 -8.40
C GLN A 26 -10.09 17.54 -8.19
N TYR A 27 -10.97 17.28 -7.22
CA TYR A 27 -12.08 18.15 -6.88
C TYR A 27 -11.61 19.53 -6.36
N PHE A 28 -10.48 19.58 -5.65
CA PHE A 28 -9.98 20.82 -5.04
C PHE A 28 -8.87 21.52 -5.83
N PHE A 29 -8.00 20.78 -6.51
CA PHE A 29 -6.70 21.31 -6.99
C PHE A 29 -6.44 21.10 -8.48
N ASN A 30 -7.41 20.61 -9.27
CA ASN A 30 -7.27 20.30 -10.70
C ASN A 30 -5.90 19.66 -11.03
N VAL A 31 -5.71 18.47 -10.48
CA VAL A 31 -4.46 17.74 -10.44
C VAL A 31 -4.21 17.05 -11.79
N PRO A 32 -3.00 17.17 -12.37
CA PRO A 32 -2.73 16.56 -13.66
C PRO A 32 -2.69 15.03 -13.58
N TRP A 33 -3.15 14.39 -14.65
CA TRP A 33 -3.35 12.94 -14.74
C TRP A 33 -2.09 12.08 -14.52
N TRP A 34 -0.89 12.65 -14.68
CA TRP A 34 0.38 11.97 -14.43
C TRP A 34 0.68 11.74 -12.94
N ILE A 35 -0.10 12.31 -12.02
CA ILE A 35 0.06 12.07 -10.57
C ILE A 35 -0.49 10.71 -10.13
N LEU A 36 -1.48 10.17 -10.85
CA LEU A 36 -2.06 8.85 -10.59
C LEU A 36 -1.00 7.71 -10.52
N PRO A 37 -0.09 7.55 -11.51
CA PRO A 37 0.95 6.54 -11.42
C PRO A 37 1.98 6.78 -10.30
N ILE A 38 2.25 8.04 -9.95
CA ILE A 38 3.17 8.39 -8.85
C ILE A 38 2.57 7.97 -7.50
N MET A 39 1.27 8.20 -7.29
CA MET A 39 0.57 7.77 -6.08
C MET A 39 0.59 6.24 -5.94
N PHE A 40 0.42 5.51 -7.05
CA PHE A 40 0.57 4.05 -7.06
C PHE A 40 1.97 3.60 -6.65
N LEU A 41 3.01 4.24 -7.17
CA LEU A 41 4.40 3.97 -6.79
C LEU A 41 4.64 4.18 -5.29
N ILE A 42 4.13 5.27 -4.72
CA ILE A 42 4.25 5.56 -3.29
C ILE A 42 3.56 4.48 -2.44
N VAL A 43 2.36 4.05 -2.83
CA VAL A 43 1.63 2.99 -2.13
C VAL A 43 2.37 1.65 -2.19
N ILE A 44 2.97 1.31 -3.34
CA ILE A 44 3.80 0.11 -3.48
C ILE A 44 5.05 0.21 -2.58
N LEU A 45 5.73 1.36 -2.60
CA LEU A 45 6.93 1.61 -1.79
C LEU A 45 6.63 1.58 -0.28
N ALA A 46 5.46 2.09 0.13
CA ALA A 46 4.99 2.03 1.51
C ALA A 46 4.70 0.58 1.93
N ASN A 47 4.06 -0.22 1.07
CA ASN A 47 3.80 -1.63 1.36
C ASN A 47 5.08 -2.48 1.46
N THR A 48 6.10 -2.22 0.64
CA THR A 48 7.39 -2.90 0.72
C THR A 48 8.19 -2.48 1.96
N SER A 49 8.15 -1.18 2.31
CA SER A 49 8.73 -0.63 3.54
C SER A 49 8.16 -1.28 4.81
N VAL A 50 6.82 -1.39 4.90
CA VAL A 50 6.15 -2.04 6.04
C VAL A 50 6.52 -3.52 6.14
N THR A 51 6.60 -4.23 5.01
CA THR A 51 7.04 -5.63 4.95
C THR A 51 8.49 -5.81 5.42
N GLY A 52 9.37 -4.87 5.07
CA GLY A 52 10.77 -4.86 5.53
C GLY A 52 10.90 -4.59 7.02
N SER A 53 10.05 -3.72 7.58
CA SER A 53 10.04 -3.40 9.00
C SER A 53 9.58 -4.58 9.87
N VAL A 54 8.58 -5.35 9.42
CA VAL A 54 8.14 -6.57 10.12
C VAL A 54 9.22 -7.65 10.09
N LYS A 55 9.87 -7.92 8.95
CA LYS A 55 10.99 -8.86 8.86
C LYS A 55 12.17 -8.50 9.77
N ARG A 56 12.40 -7.21 10.01
CA ARG A 56 13.47 -6.72 10.89
C ARG A 56 13.11 -6.83 12.37
N SER A 57 11.82 -6.90 12.71
CA SER A 57 11.34 -7.08 14.09
C SER A 57 11.45 -8.54 14.56
N ASP A 58 11.31 -9.51 13.66
CA ASP A 58 11.48 -10.94 14.00
C ASP A 58 12.95 -11.32 14.17
N ASN A 59 13.86 -10.71 13.40
CA ASN A 59 15.30 -11.02 13.48
C ASN A 59 16.03 -10.38 14.68
N LYS A 60 15.29 -9.73 15.59
CA LYS A 60 15.84 -9.12 16.81
C LYS A 60 15.34 -9.78 18.08
N LYS A 61 14.55 -10.86 17.95
CA LYS A 61 13.97 -11.62 19.06
C LYS A 61 14.63 -12.99 19.30
N ASP A 62 15.80 -13.21 18.72
CA ASP A 62 16.74 -14.25 19.14
C ASP A 62 18.11 -13.60 19.36
N PRO A 63 18.38 -13.12 20.57
CA PRO A 63 19.63 -13.39 21.22
C PRO A 63 19.33 -14.30 22.41
N GLU A 64 19.73 -15.56 22.25
CA GLU A 64 20.16 -16.50 23.28
C GLU A 64 19.64 -16.24 24.72
N GLU A 65 18.74 -17.10 25.19
CA GLU A 65 18.78 -17.67 26.55
C GLU A 65 18.18 -19.09 26.55
#